data_AF-A0A7V9NLI6-F1
#
_entry.id   AF-A0A7V9NLI6-F1
#
_cell.length_a   1.000
_cell.length_b   1.000
_cell.length_c   1.000
_cell.angle_alpha   90.00
_cell.angle_beta   90.00
_cell.angle_gamma   90.00
#
_symmetry.space_group_name_H-M   'P 1'
#
loop_
_entity.id
_entity.type
_entity.pdbx_description
1 polymer ?
#
loop_
_entity_poly.entity_id
_entity_poly.type
_entity_poly.pdbx_seq_one_letter_code
_entity_poly.pdbx_strand_id
1 'polypeptide(L)'
;MSKQIIHFAHANGFPAKTYNKLFSFLEDDFEINFLERHAHNPKFPVTDGWERLRDELREELQKRYAQRIIGVGHSLGGILH
;
A
#
# COMPACT_ATOMS: atom_id res chain seq x y z
N MET A 1 -17.46 15.07 -8.38
CA MET A 1 -17.51 13.58 -8.34
C MET A 1 -16.58 13.11 -7.24
N SER A 2 -16.81 11.93 -6.64
CA SER A 2 -15.85 11.34 -5.69
C SER A 2 -14.62 10.85 -6.47
N LYS A 3 -13.41 11.16 -5.98
CA LYS A 3 -12.15 10.70 -6.57
C LYS A 3 -12.03 9.18 -6.39
N GLN A 4 -11.45 8.49 -7.38
CA GLN A 4 -11.09 7.09 -7.18
C GLN A 4 -9.94 6.99 -6.16
N ILE A 5 -9.91 5.88 -5.42
CA ILE A 5 -8.87 5.65 -4.41
C ILE A 5 -7.77 4.79 -4.99
N ILE A 6 -6.53 5.24 -4.88
CA ILE A 6 -5.33 4.43 -5.03
C ILE A 6 -4.86 4.00 -3.65
N HIS A 7 -4.63 2.69 -3.47
CA HIS A 7 -3.81 2.20 -2.36
C HIS A 7 -2.42 1.84 -2.91
N PHE A 8 -1.41 2.58 -2.45
CA PHE A 8 -0.04 2.42 -2.91
C PHE A 8 0.78 1.54 -1.94
N ALA A 9 1.46 0.52 -2.49
CA ALA A 9 2.41 -0.32 -1.78
C ALA A 9 3.86 -0.04 -2.24
N HIS A 10 4.72 0.26 -1.28
CA HIS A 10 6.10 0.71 -1.51
C HIS A 10 7.09 -0.43 -1.83
N ALA A 11 8.29 -0.09 -2.32
CA ALA A 11 9.39 -1.05 -2.45
C ALA A 11 9.98 -1.47 -1.10
N ASN A 12 10.63 -2.63 -1.07
CA ASN A 12 11.33 -3.10 0.12
C ASN A 12 12.40 -2.09 0.57
N GLY A 13 12.45 -1.80 1.88
CA GLY A 13 13.43 -0.88 2.47
C GLY A 13 13.12 0.62 2.35
N PHE A 14 12.01 1.02 1.71
CA PHE A 14 11.62 2.44 1.60
C PHE A 14 10.24 2.68 2.20
N PRO A 15 10.02 3.67 3.07
CA PRO A 15 8.69 4.01 3.55
C PRO A 15 7.84 4.65 2.43
N ALA A 16 6.51 4.51 2.51
CA ALA A 16 5.60 4.98 1.47
C ALA A 16 5.69 6.49 1.20
N LYS A 17 5.93 7.32 2.23
CA LYS A 17 6.12 8.77 2.03
C LYS A 17 7.34 9.18 1.18
N THR A 18 8.25 8.25 0.88
CA THR A 18 9.31 8.48 -0.13
C THR A 18 8.70 8.85 -1.50
N TYR A 19 7.46 8.40 -1.76
CA TYR A 19 6.73 8.63 -3.01
C TYR A 19 5.84 9.89 -2.97
N ASN A 20 5.91 10.73 -1.93
CA ASN A 20 5.08 11.95 -1.85
C ASN A 20 5.22 12.86 -3.06
N LYS A 21 6.42 12.94 -3.66
CA LYS A 21 6.61 13.71 -4.89
C LYS A 21 5.79 13.14 -6.05
N LEU A 22 5.72 11.81 -6.18
CA LEU A 22 4.83 11.16 -7.15
C LEU A 22 3.36 11.44 -6.83
N PHE A 23 2.97 11.31 -5.57
CA PHE A 23 1.58 11.54 -5.13
C PHE A 23 1.12 12.98 -5.42
N SER A 24 2.00 13.97 -5.26
CA SER A 24 1.67 15.37 -5.57
C SER A 24 1.29 15.63 -7.04
N PHE A 25 1.68 14.74 -7.96
CA PHE A 25 1.27 14.85 -9.37
C PHE A 25 -0.06 14.15 -9.69
N LEU A 26 -0.62 13.41 -8.73
CA LEU A 26 -1.79 12.56 -8.91
C LEU A 26 -2.94 12.93 -7.95
N GLU A 27 -2.66 13.73 -6.92
CA GLU A 27 -3.61 14.05 -5.86
C GLU A 27 -4.82 14.86 -6.33
N ASP A 28 -4.73 15.57 -7.47
CA ASP A 28 -5.85 16.29 -8.06
C ASP A 28 -6.92 15.33 -8.62
N ASP A 29 -6.51 14.15 -9.10
CA ASP A 29 -7.40 13.17 -9.74
C ASP A 29 -7.78 12.01 -8.79
N PHE A 30 -6.89 11.64 -7.87
CA PHE A 30 -7.02 10.47 -7.01
C PHE A 30 -6.92 10.81 -5.52
N GLU A 31 -7.64 10.06 -4.70
CA GLU A 31 -7.32 9.96 -3.27
C GLU A 31 -6.26 8.88 -3.09
N ILE A 32 -5.09 9.23 -2.55
CA ILE A 32 -3.97 8.30 -2.41
C ILE A 32 -3.78 7.94 -0.95
N ASN A 33 -3.82 6.64 -0.69
CA ASN A 33 -3.61 6.05 0.61
C ASN A 33 -2.50 5.01 0.54
N PHE A 34 -1.90 4.67 1.67
CA PHE A 34 -0.81 3.70 1.76
C PHE A 34 -0.64 3.18 3.19
N LEU A 35 -0.01 2.01 3.33
CA LEU A 35 0.63 1.60 4.57
C LEU A 35 2.06 2.17 4.59
N GLU A 36 2.41 2.94 5.61
CA GLU A 36 3.71 3.65 5.63
C GLU A 36 4.90 2.69 5.66
N ARG A 37 4.77 1.58 6.40
CA ARG A 37 5.79 0.54 6.52
C ARG A 37 5.14 -0.83 6.68
N HIS A 38 5.54 -1.78 5.86
CA HIS A 38 5.28 -3.20 6.07
C HIS A 38 6.12 -3.79 7.22
N ALA A 39 5.67 -4.92 7.76
CA ALA A 39 6.36 -5.73 8.75
C ALA A 39 6.59 -5.08 10.13
N HIS A 40 5.84 -4.01 10.44
CA HIS A 40 5.90 -3.34 11.74
C HIS A 40 4.72 -3.69 12.65
N ASN A 41 3.74 -4.43 12.12
CA ASN A 41 2.68 -5.03 12.91
C ASN A 41 3.14 -6.42 13.41
N PRO A 42 3.23 -6.65 14.74
CA PRO A 42 3.67 -7.94 15.29
C PRO A 42 2.83 -9.15 14.85
N LYS A 43 1.59 -8.93 14.37
CA LYS A 43 0.76 -10.00 13.80
C LYS A 43 1.32 -10.54 12.48
N PHE A 44 2.11 -9.76 11.75
CA PHE A 44 2.67 -10.09 10.44
C PHE A 44 4.20 -9.98 10.47
N PRO A 45 4.88 -10.88 11.20
CA PRO A 45 6.34 -10.85 11.29
C PRO A 45 6.99 -11.13 9.94
N VAL A 46 8.21 -10.64 9.75
CA VAL A 46 9.05 -11.05 8.61
C VAL A 46 9.37 -12.54 8.73
N THR A 47 9.13 -13.28 7.65
CA THR A 47 9.48 -14.70 7.51
C THR A 47 10.32 -14.89 6.27
N ASP A 48 10.68 -16.14 5.98
CA ASP A 48 11.12 -16.46 4.61
C ASP A 48 9.95 -16.19 3.64
N GLY A 49 10.27 -15.57 2.50
CA GLY A 49 9.28 -15.09 1.53
C GLY A 49 8.42 -13.89 1.99
N TRP A 50 7.32 -13.65 1.26
CA TRP A 50 6.50 -12.42 1.40
C TRP A 50 5.06 -12.67 1.88
N GLU A 51 4.72 -13.90 2.27
CA GLU A 51 3.34 -14.30 2.56
C GLU A 51 2.72 -13.49 3.71
N ARG A 52 3.48 -13.29 4.79
CA ARG A 52 3.01 -12.50 5.95
C ARG A 52 2.78 -11.04 5.58
N LEU A 53 3.59 -10.45 4.71
CA LEU A 53 3.43 -9.06 4.27
C LEU A 53 2.26 -8.90 3.29
N ARG A 54 2.02 -9.90 2.44
CA ARG A 54 0.83 -9.96 1.58
C ARG A 54 -0.44 -10.03 2.44
N ASP A 55 -0.43 -10.84 3.50
CA ASP A 55 -1.57 -10.94 4.41
C ASP A 55 -1.76 -9.64 5.22
N GLU A 56 -0.68 -8.95 5.60
CA GLU A 56 -0.74 -7.61 6.20
C GLU A 56 -1.44 -6.62 5.27
N LEU A 57 -1.02 -6.57 3.99
CA LEU A 57 -1.64 -5.71 2.99
C LEU A 57 -3.13 -6.06 2.82
N ARG A 58 -3.47 -7.35 2.71
CA ARG A 58 -4.86 -7.80 2.57
C ARG A 58 -5.72 -7.36 3.76
N GLU A 59 -5.23 -7.52 4.98
CA GLU A 59 -5.95 -7.10 6.19
C GLU A 59 -6.12 -5.57 6.23
N GLU A 60 -5.10 -4.80 5.86
CA GLU A 60 -5.18 -3.34 5.76
C GLU A 60 -6.24 -2.90 4.73
N LEU A 61 -6.22 -3.48 3.54
CA LEU A 61 -7.18 -3.17 2.47
C LEU A 61 -8.62 -3.49 2.91
N GLN A 62 -8.84 -4.65 3.52
CA GLN A 62 -10.16 -5.10 3.99
C GLN A 62 -10.71 -4.22 5.12
N LYS A 63 -9.86 -3.74 6.01
CA LYS A 63 -10.26 -2.85 7.11
C LYS A 63 -10.55 -1.44 6.65
N ARG A 64 -9.74 -0.93 5.71
CA ARG A 64 -9.77 0.47 5.31
C ARG A 64 -10.88 0.77 4.31
N TYR A 65 -11.24 -0.18 3.44
CA TYR A 65 -12.11 0.08 2.31
C TYR A 65 -13.34 -0.82 2.29
N ALA A 66 -14.52 -0.19 2.19
CA ALA A 66 -15.78 -0.86 1.86
C ALA A 66 -16.14 -0.76 0.36
N GLN A 67 -15.28 -0.12 -0.44
CA GLN A 67 -15.50 0.22 -1.85
C GLN A 67 -14.32 -0.24 -2.72
N ARG A 68 -14.52 -0.29 -4.04
CA ARG A 68 -13.46 -0.68 -4.98
C ARG A 68 -12.34 0.37 -4.96
N ILE A 69 -11.09 -0.11 -5.01
CA ILE A 69 -9.88 0.70 -5.07
C ILE A 69 -9.00 0.25 -6.24
N ILE A 70 -8.02 1.07 -6.60
CA ILE A 70 -6.96 0.75 -7.53
C ILE A 70 -5.71 0.40 -6.70
N GLY A 71 -5.21 -0.83 -6.84
CA GLY A 71 -3.94 -1.24 -6.22
C GLY A 71 -2.76 -0.85 -7.09
N VAL A 72 -1.76 -0.17 -6.53
CA VAL A 72 -0.53 0.21 -7.25
C VAL A 72 0.67 -0.15 -6.39
N GLY A 73 1.59 -0.94 -6.93
CA GLY A 73 2.76 -1.40 -6.20
C GLY A 73 4.07 -1.15 -6.92
N HIS A 74 5.11 -0.72 -6.20
CA HIS A 74 6.47 -0.64 -6.73
C HIS A 74 7.36 -1.76 -6.18
N SER A 75 8.00 -2.54 -7.07
CA SER A 75 8.84 -3.69 -6.73
C SER A 75 8.14 -4.66 -5.75
N LEU A 76 8.59 -4.74 -4.48
CA LEU A 76 7.91 -5.54 -3.43
C LEU A 76 6.42 -5.25 -3.40
N GLY A 77 6.01 -3.98 -3.37
CA GLY A 77 4.59 -3.62 -3.33
C GLY A 77 3.80 -4.17 -4.51
N GLY A 78 4.43 -4.34 -5.68
CA GLY A 78 3.81 -4.97 -6.85
C GLY A 78 3.65 -6.49 -6.68
N ILE A 79 4.54 -7.15 -5.94
CA ILE A 79 4.44 -8.57 -5.59
C ILE A 79 3.33 -8.82 -4.55
N LEU A 80 3.04 -7.83 -3.69
CA LEU A 80 2.05 -7.97 -2.63
C LEU A 80 0.60 -7.84 -3.11
N HIS A 81 0.37 -7.16 -4.24
CA HIS A 81 -0.95 -6.95 -4.86
C HIS A 81 -1.38 -8.17 -5.69
#